data_AF-K1INW4-F1
#
_entry.id   AF-K1INW4-F1
#
_cell.length_a   1.000
_cell.length_b   1.000
_cell.length_c   1.000
_cell.angle_alpha   90.00
_cell.angle_beta   90.00
_cell.angle_gamma   90.00
#
_symmetry.space_group_name_H-M   'P 1'
#
loop_
_entity.id
_entity.type
_entity.pdbx_description
1 polymer ?
#
loop_
_entity_poly.entity_id
_entity_poly.type
_entity_poly.pdbx_seq_one_letter_code
_entity_poly.pdbx_strand_id
1 'polypeptide(L)'
;MALQQKGRAMALLVMVASMGLGGCMGQMGLSGMVTKGNLSVVDNRYGRAGVFMLLSPVYGLAATADLFVFNTIEFWSGKNPITGKSPAVVDMKADPVIKVNQHLDPALKKVPLAMLPQGVREVEISYPDERTAQMEVHYLDGRSSMMRGEKRGVLMDIYFDGRLVSTLSRAELEERVNQGKVAA
;
A
#
# COMPACT_ATOMS: atom_id res chain seq x y z
N MET A 1 -9.10 20.79 -36.49
CA MET A 1 -9.29 19.64 -35.58
C MET A 1 -8.20 18.57 -35.70
N ALA A 2 -7.88 18.06 -36.90
CA ALA A 2 -6.88 16.99 -37.08
C ALA A 2 -5.46 17.32 -36.58
N LEU A 3 -5.02 18.58 -36.65
CA LEU A 3 -3.70 19.01 -36.18
C LEU A 3 -3.57 18.99 -34.64
N GLN A 4 -4.65 19.36 -33.92
CA GLN A 4 -4.69 19.26 -32.46
C GLN A 4 -4.77 17.81 -31.97
N GLN A 5 -5.45 16.92 -32.70
CA GLN A 5 -5.48 15.48 -32.38
C GLN A 5 -4.09 14.84 -32.54
N LYS A 6 -3.36 15.17 -33.61
CA LYS A 6 -1.98 14.69 -33.83
C LYS A 6 -1.03 15.20 -32.75
N GLY A 7 -1.14 16.46 -32.32
CA GLY A 7 -0.35 17.01 -31.22
C GLY A 7 -0.62 16.35 -29.87
N ARG A 8 -1.89 16.06 -29.54
CA ARG A 8 -2.27 15.36 -28.30
C ARG A 8 -1.82 13.89 -28.31
N ALA A 9 -1.94 13.21 -29.44
CA ALA A 9 -1.47 11.83 -29.59
C ALA A 9 0.06 11.73 -29.45
N MET A 10 0.79 12.69 -30.01
CA MET A 10 2.25 12.75 -29.92
C MET A 10 2.71 13.09 -28.51
N ALA A 11 2.01 13.98 -27.79
CA ALA A 11 2.27 14.26 -26.38
C ALA A 11 1.99 13.05 -25.46
N LEU A 12 0.92 12.30 -25.73
CA LEU A 12 0.61 11.05 -25.02
C LEU A 12 1.68 9.97 -25.27
N LEU A 13 2.13 9.81 -26.52
CA LEU A 13 3.21 8.89 -26.87
C LEU A 13 4.53 9.24 -26.20
N VAL A 14 4.87 10.53 -26.11
CA VAL A 14 6.08 11.00 -25.42
C VAL A 14 5.98 10.78 -23.91
N MET A 15 4.80 10.99 -23.30
CA MET A 15 4.57 10.67 -21.88
C MET A 15 4.67 9.17 -21.60
N VAL A 16 4.08 8.33 -22.45
CA VAL A 16 4.16 6.86 -22.28
C VAL A 16 5.60 6.36 -22.48
N ALA A 17 6.34 6.93 -23.44
CA ALA A 17 7.74 6.60 -23.67
C ALA A 17 8.65 7.06 -22.52
N SER A 18 8.38 8.21 -21.90
CA SER A 18 9.17 8.69 -20.75
C SER A 18 8.92 7.87 -19.48
N MET A 19 7.72 7.32 -19.30
CA MET A 19 7.43 6.38 -18.21
C MET A 19 8.20 5.06 -18.32
N GLY A 20 8.64 4.67 -19.52
CA GLY A 20 9.46 3.46 -19.72
C GLY A 20 10.96 3.62 -19.44
N LEU A 21 11.45 4.85 -19.32
CA LEU A 21 12.90 5.15 -19.18
C LEU A 21 13.33 5.43 -17.74
N GLY A 22 12.38 5.59 -16.81
CA GLY A 22 12.66 5.57 -15.38
C GLY A 22 12.39 4.16 -14.84
N GLY A 23 13.42 3.45 -14.40
CA GLY A 23 13.23 2.17 -13.72
C GLY A 23 12.18 2.32 -12.62
N CYS A 24 11.11 1.53 -12.67
CA CYS A 24 10.12 1.51 -11.62
C CYS A 24 10.83 1.17 -10.31
N MET A 25 10.80 2.09 -9.34
CA MET A 25 11.38 1.85 -8.01
C MET A 25 10.44 0.95 -7.20
N GLY A 26 10.37 -0.32 -7.57
CA GLY A 26 9.51 -1.33 -6.93
C GLY A 26 9.50 -2.65 -7.69
N GLN A 27 8.94 -3.69 -7.10
CA GLN A 27 9.06 -5.07 -7.62
C GLN A 27 8.20 -5.35 -8.86
N MET A 28 7.28 -4.45 -9.24
CA MET A 28 6.33 -4.67 -10.35
C MET A 28 5.55 -6.00 -10.19
N GLY A 29 5.05 -6.24 -8.97
CA GLY A 29 4.47 -7.51 -8.54
C GLY A 29 3.30 -7.97 -9.41
N LEU A 30 2.38 -7.07 -9.74
CA LEU A 30 1.19 -7.42 -10.52
C LEU A 30 1.53 -7.73 -11.98
N SER A 31 2.37 -6.91 -12.61
CA SER A 31 2.88 -7.10 -13.97
C SER A 31 3.68 -8.40 -14.07
N GLY A 32 4.46 -8.73 -13.04
CA GLY A 32 5.15 -10.01 -12.91
C GLY A 32 4.18 -11.19 -12.90
N MET A 33 3.06 -11.10 -12.17
CA MET A 33 2.03 -12.14 -12.15
C MET A 33 1.35 -12.31 -13.52
N VAL A 34 0.98 -11.22 -14.19
CA VAL A 34 0.39 -11.28 -15.55
C VAL A 34 1.37 -11.93 -16.53
N THR A 35 2.65 -11.59 -16.42
CA THR A 35 3.71 -12.19 -17.25
C THR A 35 3.85 -13.69 -16.99
N LYS A 36 3.88 -14.11 -15.72
CA LYS A 36 3.94 -15.52 -15.34
C LYS A 36 2.73 -16.29 -15.87
N GLY A 37 1.55 -15.68 -15.81
CA GLY A 37 0.33 -16.19 -16.42
C GLY A 37 0.52 -16.46 -17.91
N ASN A 38 0.91 -15.45 -18.71
CA ASN A 38 1.14 -15.61 -20.14
C ASN A 38 2.16 -16.73 -20.47
N LEU A 39 3.28 -16.77 -19.74
CA LEU A 39 4.31 -17.81 -19.93
C LEU A 39 3.79 -19.23 -19.67
N SER A 40 2.76 -19.38 -18.84
CA SER A 40 2.14 -20.68 -18.52
C SER A 40 1.09 -21.14 -19.54
N VAL A 41 0.56 -20.25 -20.39
CA VAL A 41 -0.52 -20.61 -21.33
C VAL A 41 -0.01 -21.35 -22.56
N VAL A 42 1.14 -20.93 -23.10
CA VAL A 42 1.68 -21.49 -24.35
C VAL A 42 3.18 -21.69 -24.24
N ASP A 43 3.67 -22.84 -24.72
CA ASP A 43 5.07 -23.25 -24.72
C ASP A 43 5.87 -22.75 -25.94
N ASN A 44 5.25 -21.93 -26.81
CA ASN A 44 5.86 -21.39 -28.02
C ASN A 44 6.06 -19.87 -27.95
N ARG A 45 7.21 -19.38 -28.44
CA ARG A 45 7.56 -17.95 -28.44
C ARG A 45 6.55 -17.07 -29.18
N TYR A 46 6.02 -17.54 -30.31
CA TYR A 46 5.07 -16.80 -31.14
C TYR A 46 3.67 -16.84 -30.54
N GLY A 47 3.27 -17.97 -29.95
CA GLY A 47 2.04 -18.09 -29.18
C GLY A 47 2.00 -17.12 -27.99
N ARG A 48 3.11 -17.02 -27.24
CA ARG A 48 3.27 -16.04 -26.15
C ARG A 48 3.19 -14.60 -26.63
N ALA A 49 3.75 -14.30 -27.81
CA ALA A 49 3.61 -12.98 -28.43
C ALA A 49 2.16 -12.68 -28.81
N GLY A 50 1.43 -13.67 -29.33
CA GLY A 50 -0.01 -13.57 -29.61
C GLY A 50 -0.82 -13.30 -28.35
N VAL A 51 -0.59 -14.07 -27.27
CA VAL A 51 -1.24 -13.86 -25.97
C VAL A 51 -0.89 -12.50 -25.37
N PHE A 52 0.37 -12.08 -25.47
CA PHE A 52 0.79 -10.74 -25.05
C PHE A 52 0.04 -9.64 -25.82
N MET A 53 -0.09 -9.78 -27.15
CA MET A 53 -0.80 -8.82 -27.99
C MET A 53 -2.28 -8.73 -27.58
N LEU A 54 -2.93 -9.87 -27.37
CA LEU A 54 -4.33 -9.95 -26.93
C LEU A 54 -4.53 -9.37 -25.52
N LEU A 55 -3.60 -9.64 -24.60
CA LEU A 55 -3.64 -9.14 -23.23
C LEU A 55 -2.98 -7.77 -23.06
N SER A 56 -2.54 -7.12 -24.14
CA SER A 56 -1.82 -5.84 -24.07
C SER A 56 -2.54 -4.76 -23.24
N PRO A 57 -3.89 -4.65 -23.23
CA PRO A 57 -4.57 -3.72 -22.32
C PRO A 57 -4.41 -4.09 -20.84
N VAL A 58 -4.42 -5.39 -20.53
CA VAL A 58 -4.25 -5.91 -19.16
C VAL A 58 -2.83 -5.64 -18.66
N TYR A 59 -1.82 -5.84 -19.51
CA TYR A 59 -0.43 -5.48 -19.19
C TYR A 59 -0.28 -3.98 -18.93
N GLY A 60 -0.94 -3.12 -19.72
CA GLY A 60 -0.93 -1.68 -19.50
C GLY A 60 -1.55 -1.27 -18.15
N LEU A 61 -2.69 -1.87 -17.79
CA LEU A 61 -3.34 -1.62 -16.50
C LEU A 61 -2.50 -2.14 -15.32
N ALA A 62 -1.94 -3.35 -15.44
CA ALA A 62 -1.08 -3.93 -14.41
C ALA A 62 0.16 -3.07 -14.17
N ALA A 63 0.84 -2.62 -15.23
CA ALA A 63 2.01 -1.76 -15.13
C ALA A 63 1.67 -0.41 -14.50
N THR A 64 0.53 0.16 -14.85
CA THR A 64 0.06 1.44 -14.27
C THR A 64 -0.27 1.28 -12.78
N ALA A 65 -0.96 0.20 -12.40
CA ALA A 65 -1.30 -0.08 -11.01
C ALA A 65 -0.05 -0.38 -10.15
N ASP A 66 0.91 -1.13 -10.69
CA ASP A 66 2.20 -1.30 -10.02
C ASP A 66 2.89 0.05 -9.81
N LEU A 67 2.97 0.90 -10.85
CA LEU A 67 3.69 2.17 -10.78
C LEU A 67 3.09 3.14 -9.76
N PHE A 68 1.76 3.30 -9.74
CA PHE A 68 1.10 4.34 -8.94
C PHE A 68 0.53 3.86 -7.61
N VAL A 69 0.32 2.55 -7.44
CA VAL A 69 -0.36 2.02 -6.25
C VAL A 69 0.54 1.05 -5.52
N PHE A 70 0.87 -0.10 -6.13
CA PHE A 70 1.52 -1.18 -5.38
C PHE A 70 2.98 -0.88 -5.05
N ASN A 71 3.74 -0.26 -5.95
CA ASN A 71 5.11 0.18 -5.66
C ASN A 71 5.14 1.36 -4.67
N THR A 72 4.12 2.22 -4.68
CA THR A 72 3.99 3.27 -3.66
C THR A 72 3.75 2.67 -2.28
N ILE A 73 2.85 1.68 -2.17
CA ILE A 73 2.63 0.96 -0.91
C ILE A 73 3.91 0.21 -0.51
N GLU A 74 4.59 -0.44 -1.45
CA GLU A 74 5.88 -1.12 -1.20
C GLU A 74 6.92 -0.16 -0.62
N PHE A 75 7.06 1.04 -1.18
CA PHE A 75 7.99 2.06 -0.69
C PHE A 75 7.72 2.44 0.77
N TRP A 76 6.46 2.72 1.10
CA TRP A 76 6.11 3.21 2.43
C TRP A 76 6.02 2.10 3.49
N SER A 77 5.80 0.85 3.09
CA SER A 77 5.66 -0.31 3.99
C SER A 77 6.88 -1.24 4.05
N GLY A 78 7.84 -1.12 3.12
CA GLY A 78 9.01 -1.99 3.04
C GLY A 78 8.71 -3.41 2.53
N LYS A 79 7.48 -3.67 2.07
CA LYS A 79 7.02 -4.98 1.58
C LYS A 79 6.08 -4.79 0.39
N ASN A 80 6.28 -5.55 -0.68
CA ASN A 80 5.35 -5.49 -1.79
C ASN A 80 4.01 -6.17 -1.41
N PRO A 81 2.86 -5.49 -1.51
CA PRO A 81 1.57 -6.03 -1.06
C PRO A 81 1.04 -7.17 -1.96
N ILE A 82 1.54 -7.26 -3.19
CA ILE A 82 1.12 -8.27 -4.17
C ILE A 82 1.93 -9.56 -4.03
N THR A 83 3.25 -9.44 -3.92
CA THR A 83 4.14 -10.61 -3.85
C THR A 83 4.43 -11.05 -2.43
N GLY A 84 4.17 -10.19 -1.44
CA GLY A 84 4.53 -10.40 -0.04
C GLY A 84 6.03 -10.41 0.23
N LYS A 85 6.87 -10.00 -0.73
CA LYS A 85 8.34 -10.02 -0.56
C LYS A 85 8.84 -8.73 0.10
N SER A 86 9.79 -8.93 1.00
CA SER A 86 10.62 -7.90 1.63
C SER A 86 12.09 -8.27 1.48
N PRO A 87 13.03 -7.30 1.51
CA PRO A 87 12.80 -5.85 1.60
C PRO A 87 12.23 -5.25 0.30
N ALA A 88 11.67 -4.04 0.38
CA ALA A 88 11.32 -3.25 -0.80
C ALA A 88 12.55 -3.03 -1.68
N VAL A 89 12.35 -2.83 -2.99
CA VAL A 89 13.47 -2.63 -3.94
C VAL A 89 14.38 -1.48 -3.51
N VAL A 90 13.80 -0.40 -2.99
CA VAL A 90 14.53 0.79 -2.52
C VAL A 90 15.36 0.56 -1.25
N ASP A 91 15.06 -0.51 -0.51
CA ASP A 91 15.77 -0.89 0.72
C ASP A 91 16.85 -1.97 0.46
N MET A 92 16.99 -2.42 -0.79
CA MET A 92 18.04 -3.37 -1.16
C MET A 92 19.44 -2.73 -1.03
N LYS A 93 20.43 -3.54 -0.65
CA LYS A 93 21.81 -3.07 -0.51
C LYS A 93 22.36 -2.61 -1.86
N ALA A 94 22.51 -1.30 -2.02
CA ALA A 94 23.23 -0.66 -3.10
C ALA A 94 24.44 0.09 -2.55
N ASP A 95 25.41 0.40 -3.40
CA ASP A 95 26.53 1.30 -3.07
C ASP A 95 26.24 2.71 -3.63
N PRO A 96 25.61 3.61 -2.86
CA PRO A 96 25.24 4.92 -3.36
C PRO A 96 26.46 5.84 -3.44
N VAL A 97 26.59 6.53 -4.58
CA VAL A 97 27.61 7.55 -4.80
C VAL A 97 27.53 8.66 -3.74
N ILE A 98 26.32 9.01 -3.29
CA ILE A 98 26.07 10.03 -2.28
C ILE A 98 25.59 9.36 -0.99
N LYS A 99 26.41 9.41 0.07
CA LYS A 99 26.14 8.74 1.35
C LYS A 99 25.45 9.68 2.34
N VAL A 100 24.13 9.78 2.23
CA VAL A 100 23.28 10.69 3.02
C VAL A 100 23.01 10.18 4.45
N ASN A 101 22.92 8.86 4.65
CA ASN A 101 22.57 8.24 5.93
C ASN A 101 23.53 8.55 7.09
N GLN A 102 24.72 9.06 6.81
CA GLN A 102 25.70 9.46 7.83
C GLN A 102 25.27 10.72 8.59
N HIS A 103 24.46 11.56 7.95
CA HIS A 103 24.01 12.86 8.45
C HIS A 103 22.53 12.90 8.82
N LEU A 104 21.82 11.76 8.72
CA LEU A 104 20.43 11.63 9.11
C LEU A 104 20.30 11.12 10.55
N ASP A 105 19.26 11.62 11.23
CA ASP A 105 18.75 11.03 12.47
C ASP A 105 18.47 9.52 12.26
N PRO A 106 18.88 8.63 13.19
CA PRO A 106 18.61 7.20 13.12
C PRO A 106 17.15 6.83 12.88
N ALA A 107 16.19 7.64 13.35
CA ALA A 107 14.77 7.41 13.14
C ALA A 107 14.40 7.46 11.65
N LEU A 108 15.01 8.35 10.86
CA LEU A 108 14.69 8.57 9.45
C LEU A 108 15.37 7.57 8.49
N LYS A 109 16.12 6.60 9.02
CA LYS A 109 16.81 5.56 8.21
C LYS A 109 15.95 4.32 7.99
N LYS A 110 14.73 4.31 8.52
CA LYS A 110 13.82 3.16 8.49
C LYS A 110 12.50 3.54 7.83
N VAL A 111 11.80 2.50 7.39
CA VAL A 111 10.53 2.58 6.69
C VAL A 111 9.49 3.39 7.50
N PRO A 112 8.83 4.42 6.92
CA PRO A 112 7.98 5.34 7.69
C PRO A 112 6.73 4.70 8.28
N LEU A 113 6.09 3.73 7.61
CA LEU A 113 4.96 2.99 8.20
C LEU A 113 5.41 1.90 9.20
N ALA A 114 6.70 1.61 9.28
CA ALA A 114 7.29 0.81 10.36
C ALA A 114 7.61 1.68 11.61
N MET A 115 7.31 2.99 11.58
CA MET A 115 7.30 3.86 12.77
C MET A 115 6.05 3.64 13.61
N LEU A 116 5.67 2.38 13.81
CA LEU A 116 4.76 2.02 14.87
C LEU A 116 5.35 2.52 16.21
N PRO A 117 4.51 2.93 17.19
CA PRO A 117 4.99 3.39 18.49
C PRO A 117 6.05 2.43 19.03
N GLN A 118 7.12 2.95 19.66
CA GLN A 118 8.25 2.12 20.07
C GLN A 118 7.78 0.86 20.80
N GLY A 119 8.14 -0.31 20.27
CA GLY A 119 7.72 -1.61 20.79
C GLY A 119 6.60 -2.29 20.02
N VAL A 120 5.99 -1.67 19.01
CA VAL A 120 4.95 -2.28 18.18
C VAL A 120 5.55 -2.82 16.86
N ARG A 121 5.26 -4.09 16.56
CA ARG A 121 5.73 -4.86 15.39
C ARG A 121 4.80 -4.72 14.20
N GLU A 122 3.50 -4.86 14.43
CA GLU A 122 2.46 -4.88 13.40
C GLU A 122 1.13 -4.44 14.00
N VAL A 123 0.28 -3.77 13.21
CA VAL A 123 -1.09 -3.43 13.59
C VAL A 123 -2.02 -3.95 12.50
N GLU A 124 -2.94 -4.83 12.87
CA GLU A 124 -3.94 -5.40 11.98
C GLU A 124 -5.31 -4.84 12.31
N ILE A 125 -6.05 -4.37 11.31
CA ILE A 125 -7.42 -3.88 11.48
C ILE A 125 -8.34 -4.77 10.65
N SER A 126 -9.35 -5.33 11.29
CA SER A 126 -10.34 -6.21 10.68
C SER A 126 -11.77 -5.80 11.03
N TYR A 127 -12.69 -6.10 10.13
CA TYR A 127 -14.13 -5.87 10.31
C TYR A 127 -14.84 -7.22 10.17
N PRO A 128 -14.90 -8.03 11.26
CA PRO A 128 -15.46 -9.38 11.18
C PRO A 128 -16.94 -9.39 10.82
N ASP A 129 -17.65 -8.29 11.07
CA ASP A 129 -19.05 -8.09 10.68
C ASP A 129 -19.40 -6.59 10.56
N GLU A 130 -20.63 -6.25 10.16
CA GLU A 130 -21.08 -4.87 9.93
C GLU A 130 -21.18 -4.02 11.21
N ARG A 131 -21.09 -4.63 12.40
CA ARG A 131 -21.23 -3.98 13.70
C ARG A 131 -19.93 -3.98 14.49
N THR A 132 -18.92 -4.71 14.06
CA THR A 132 -17.69 -4.92 14.81
C THR A 132 -16.47 -4.42 14.04
N ALA A 133 -15.66 -3.58 14.68
CA ALA A 133 -14.33 -3.19 14.22
C ALA A 133 -13.30 -3.70 15.22
N GLN A 134 -12.28 -4.41 14.76
CA GLN A 134 -11.22 -4.97 15.60
C GLN A 134 -9.86 -4.43 15.14
N MET A 135 -9.03 -4.03 16.11
CA MET A 135 -7.66 -3.60 15.90
C MET A 135 -6.76 -4.44 16.81
N GLU A 136 -5.87 -5.22 16.22
CA GLU A 136 -4.87 -6.02 16.92
C GLU A 136 -3.50 -5.36 16.77
N VAL A 137 -2.80 -5.22 17.88
CA VAL A 137 -1.47 -4.60 17.96
C VAL A 137 -0.50 -5.69 18.40
N HIS A 138 0.36 -6.14 17.50
CA HIS A 138 1.45 -7.07 17.82
C HIS A 138 2.68 -6.28 18.23
N TYR A 139 3.28 -6.63 19.36
CA TYR A 139 4.48 -5.97 19.90
C TYR A 139 5.76 -6.73 19.52
N LEU A 140 6.90 -6.04 19.60
CA LEU A 140 8.23 -6.61 19.31
C LEU A 140 8.62 -7.67 20.34
N ASP A 141 8.15 -7.53 21.58
CA ASP A 141 8.36 -8.47 22.70
C ASP A 141 7.47 -9.73 22.64
N GLY A 142 6.65 -9.87 21.60
CA GLY A 142 5.76 -11.01 21.39
C GLY A 142 4.39 -10.87 22.07
N ARG A 143 4.14 -9.80 22.83
CA ARG A 143 2.78 -9.50 23.32
C ARG A 143 1.90 -9.07 22.17
N SER A 144 0.59 -9.24 22.34
CA SER A 144 -0.42 -8.70 21.44
C SER A 144 -1.55 -8.10 22.27
N SER A 145 -2.14 -6.99 21.81
CA SER A 145 -3.30 -6.37 22.44
C SER A 145 -4.40 -6.17 21.42
N MET A 146 -5.64 -6.44 21.82
CA MET A 146 -6.82 -6.35 20.96
C MET A 146 -7.76 -5.24 21.44
N MET A 147 -7.98 -4.24 20.59
CA MET A 147 -9.10 -3.32 20.73
C MET A 147 -10.27 -3.76 19.84
N ARG A 148 -11.49 -3.70 20.36
CA ARG A 148 -12.70 -4.03 19.60
C ARG A 148 -13.80 -3.03 19.88
N GLY A 149 -14.33 -2.39 18.84
CA GLY A 149 -15.54 -1.59 18.90
C GLY A 149 -16.74 -2.39 18.40
N GLU A 150 -17.82 -2.44 19.18
CA GLU A 150 -19.06 -3.13 18.82
C GLU A 150 -20.24 -2.15 18.85
N LYS A 151 -20.96 -2.05 17.75
CA LYS A 151 -22.12 -1.15 17.61
C LYS A 151 -23.38 -1.81 18.19
N ARG A 152 -23.88 -1.26 19.29
CA ARG A 152 -25.13 -1.65 19.94
C ARG A 152 -26.22 -0.58 19.72
N GLY A 153 -26.86 -0.64 18.56
CA GLY A 153 -27.88 0.33 18.15
C GLY A 153 -27.28 1.73 17.94
N VAL A 154 -27.56 2.65 18.87
CA VAL A 154 -27.02 4.03 18.88
C VAL A 154 -25.77 4.19 19.75
N LEU A 155 -25.37 3.14 20.46
CA LEU A 155 -24.21 3.09 21.34
C LEU A 155 -23.06 2.30 20.68
N MET A 156 -21.83 2.61 21.06
CA MET A 156 -20.62 1.90 20.66
C MET A 156 -19.88 1.43 21.90
N ASP A 157 -19.84 0.12 22.12
CA ASP A 157 -19.07 -0.51 23.20
C ASP A 157 -17.63 -0.70 22.72
N ILE A 158 -16.65 -0.23 23.50
CA ILE A 158 -15.22 -0.38 23.24
C ILE A 158 -14.65 -1.36 24.24
N TYR A 159 -14.05 -2.43 23.73
CA TYR A 159 -13.37 -3.47 24.47
C TYR A 159 -11.85 -3.36 24.28
N PHE A 160 -11.09 -3.64 25.33
CA PHE A 160 -9.64 -3.83 25.31
C PHE A 160 -9.32 -5.18 25.95
N ASP A 161 -8.63 -6.05 25.23
CA ASP A 161 -8.32 -7.43 25.64
C ASP A 161 -9.55 -8.17 26.20
N GLY A 162 -10.68 -8.00 25.52
CA GLY A 162 -11.97 -8.63 25.86
C GLY A 162 -12.73 -7.99 27.03
N ARG A 163 -12.17 -6.98 27.70
CA ARG A 163 -12.85 -6.24 28.78
C ARG A 163 -13.53 -5.00 28.24
N LEU A 164 -14.78 -4.75 28.63
CA LEU A 164 -15.48 -3.50 28.30
C LEU A 164 -14.76 -2.35 29.01
N VAL A 165 -14.22 -1.40 28.23
CA VAL A 165 -13.50 -0.23 28.74
C VAL A 165 -14.39 1.00 28.73
N SER A 166 -15.22 1.16 27.70
CA SER A 166 -16.09 2.33 27.58
C SER A 166 -17.29 2.02 26.69
N THR A 167 -18.39 2.73 26.92
CA THR A 167 -19.54 2.79 26.02
C THR A 167 -19.70 4.23 25.60
N LEU A 168 -19.71 4.50 24.30
CA LEU A 168 -19.87 5.84 23.73
C LEU A 168 -21.24 5.96 23.07
N SER A 169 -21.99 7.02 23.38
CA SER A 169 -23.16 7.39 22.59
C SER A 169 -22.78 8.30 21.41
N ARG A 170 -23.58 8.29 20.34
CA ARG A 170 -23.40 9.24 19.21
C ARG A 170 -23.39 10.70 19.67
N ALA A 171 -24.21 11.06 20.65
CA ALA A 171 -24.29 12.42 21.19
C ALA A 171 -22.99 12.85 21.87
N GLU A 172 -22.37 11.97 22.68
CA GLU A 172 -21.10 12.25 23.34
C GLU A 172 -19.92 12.30 22.35
N LEU A 173 -19.98 11.51 21.27
CA LEU A 173 -18.98 11.57 20.19
C LEU A 173 -19.04 12.92 19.45
N GLU A 174 -20.24 13.38 19.11
CA GLU A 174 -20.46 14.67 18.44
C GLU A 174 -20.06 15.85 19.33
N GLU A 175 -20.33 15.79 20.63
CA GLU A 175 -19.93 16.81 21.60
C GLU A 175 -18.40 16.92 21.73
N ARG A 176 -17.68 15.79 21.86
CA ARG A 176 -16.21 15.79 21.97
C ARG A 176 -15.51 16.19 20.68
N VAL A 177 -16.05 15.83 19.52
CA VAL A 177 -15.54 16.27 18.21
C VAL A 177 -15.70 17.78 18.06
N ASN A 178 -16.81 18.36 18.53
CA ASN A 178 -17.00 19.81 18.51
C ASN A 178 -16.08 20.54 19.51
N GLN A 179 -15.84 19.99 20.71
CA GLN A 179 -14.89 20.58 21.67
C GLN A 179 -13.45 20.55 21.15
N GLY A 180 -13.04 19.49 20.44
CA GLY A 180 -11.71 19.39 19.82
C GLY A 180 -11.47 20.37 18.66
N LYS A 181 -12.53 20.87 18.02
CA LYS A 181 -12.42 21.91 16.98
C LYS A 181 -12.27 23.33 17.52
N VAL A 182 -12.63 23.58 18.78
CA VAL A 182 -12.51 24.92 19.41
C VAL A 182 -11.13 25.15 20.01
N ALA A 183 -10.35 24.08 20.22
CA ALA A 183 -9.00 24.13 20.79
C ALA A 183 -7.87 24.11 19.73
N ALA A 184 -8.18 24.24 18.44
CA ALA A 184 -7.23 24.28 17.33
C ALA A 184 -7.22 25.66 16.65
#